data_AF-A0A536SW81-F1
#
_entry.id   AF-A0A536SW81-F1
#
_cell.length_a   1.000
_cell.length_b   1.000
_cell.length_c   1.000
_cell.angle_alpha   90.00
_cell.angle_beta   90.00
_cell.angle_gamma   90.00
#
_symmetry.space_group_name_H-M   'P 1'
#
loop_
_entity.id
_entity.type
_entity.pdbx_description
1 polymer ?
#
loop_
_entity_poly.entity_id
_entity_poly.type
_entity_poly.pdbx_seq_one_letter_code
_entity_poly.pdbx_strand_id
1 'polypeptide(L)' 'MPRIIVLPHEELCPEGTVIEAKPGMSICDNLLQNGVEIEHACEKSCA' A
#
# COMPACT_ATOMS: atom_id res chain seq x y z
N MET A 1 11.04 11.15 4.71
CA MET A 1 10.53 9.78 4.59
C MET A 1 10.52 9.41 3.11
N PRO A 2 10.71 8.14 2.73
CA PRO A 2 10.48 7.72 1.35
C PRO A 2 9.00 7.88 0.99
N ARG A 3 8.73 8.08 -0.29
CA ARG A 3 7.35 8.17 -0.80
C ARG A 3 7.03 6.93 -1.61
N ILE A 4 5.85 6.35 -1.39
CA ILE A 4 5.26 5.33 -2.26
C ILE A 4 4.21 6.04 -3.11
N ILE A 5 4.35 5.92 -4.44
CA ILE A 5 3.37 6.43 -5.39
C ILE A 5 2.52 5.23 -5.83
N VAL A 6 1.24 5.26 -5.47
CA VAL A 6 0.24 4.30 -5.95
C VAL A 6 -0.36 4.90 -7.21
N LEU A 7 -0.17 4.23 -8.33
CA LEU A 7 -0.79 4.67 -9.58
C LEU A 7 -2.30 4.41 -9.55
N PRO A 8 -3.09 5.16 -10.34
CA PRO A 8 -4.49 4.89 -10.56
C PRO A 8 -4.79 3.40 -10.82
N HIS A 9 -5.72 2.85 -10.06
CA HIS A 9 -6.19 1.49 -10.15
C HIS A 9 -7.71 1.46 -10.00
N GLU A 10 -8.42 0.91 -10.98
CA GLU A 10 -9.88 0.98 -11.13
C GLU A 10 -10.69 0.60 -9.88
N GLU A 11 -10.31 -0.48 -9.18
CA GLU A 11 -11.04 -0.94 -8.00
C GLU A 11 -10.45 -0.43 -6.68
N LEU A 12 -9.14 -0.55 -6.51
CA LEU A 12 -8.48 -0.35 -5.22
C LEU A 12 -8.03 1.08 -4.96
N CYS A 13 -7.77 1.88 -6.00
CA CYS A 13 -7.29 3.25 -5.86
C CYS A 13 -7.52 4.07 -7.15
N PRO A 14 -8.78 4.42 -7.51
CA PRO A 14 -9.11 4.97 -8.83
C PRO A 14 -8.29 6.20 -9.23
N GLU A 15 -8.02 7.09 -8.27
CA GLU A 15 -7.28 8.34 -8.50
C GLU A 15 -5.76 8.20 -8.26
N GLY A 16 -5.31 7.03 -7.80
CA GLY A 16 -3.98 6.85 -7.25
C GLY A 16 -3.79 7.63 -5.93
N THR A 17 -2.61 7.53 -5.34
CA THR A 17 -2.26 8.31 -4.15
C THR A 17 -0.75 8.39 -3.94
N VAL A 18 -0.31 9.29 -3.07
CA VAL A 18 1.07 9.39 -2.60
C VAL A 18 1.08 9.19 -1.09
N ILE A 19 1.82 8.19 -0.64
CA ILE A 19 1.92 7.80 0.76
C ILE A 19 3.32 8.12 1.27
N GLU A 20 3.41 8.79 2.42
CA GLU A 20 4.66 8.92 3.18
C GLU A 20 4.95 7.58 3.86
N ALA A 21 5.94 6.85 3.35
CA ALA A 21 6.21 5.50 3.79
C ALA A 21 7.15 5.48 5.00
N LYS A 22 6.88 4.56 5.93
CA LYS A 22 7.75 4.32 7.08
C LYS A 22 8.88 3.36 6.69
N PRO A 23 10.16 3.76 6.79
CA PRO A 23 11.28 2.85 6.53
C PRO A 23 11.24 1.61 7.43
N GLY A 24 11.53 0.45 6.85
CA GLY A 24 11.51 -0.84 7.56
C GLY A 24 10.11 -1.44 7.76
N MET A 25 9.05 -0.76 7.33
CA MET A 25 7.70 -1.34 7.22
C MET A 25 7.51 -1.90 5.81
N SER A 26 6.79 -3.02 5.70
CA SER A 26 6.46 -3.64 4.41
C SER A 26 5.66 -2.67 3.53
N ILE A 27 5.78 -2.82 2.20
CA ILE A 27 4.93 -2.04 1.29
C ILE A 27 3.45 -2.40 1.53
N CYS A 28 3.16 -3.67 1.79
CA CYS A 28 1.81 -4.18 2.07
C CYS A 28 1.16 -3.42 3.24
N ASP A 29 1.86 -3.29 4.37
CA ASP A 29 1.31 -2.59 5.54
C ASP A 29 1.24 -1.08 5.34
N ASN A 30 2.19 -0.48 4.63
CA ASN A 30 2.10 0.94 4.28
C ASN A 30 0.83 1.21 3.43
N LEU A 31 0.52 0.35 2.47
CA LEU A 31 -0.67 0.49 1.62
C LEU A 31 -1.97 0.32 2.42
N LEU A 32 -2.06 -0.75 3.22
CA LEU A 32 -3.26 -1.08 3.99
C LEU A 32 -3.56 -0.06 5.08
N GLN A 33 -2.54 0.46 5.78
CA GLN A 33 -2.74 1.53 6.77
C GLN A 33 -3.21 2.86 6.16
N ASN A 34 -3.02 3.04 4.85
CA ASN A 34 -3.42 4.24 4.11
C ASN A 34 -4.66 4.00 3.23
N GLY A 35 -5.42 2.93 3.47
CA GLY A 35 -6.71 2.67 2.83
C GLY A 35 -6.63 2.10 1.42
N VAL A 36 -5.46 1.62 0.98
CA VAL A 36 -5.31 0.86 -0.27
C VAL A 36 -5.44 -0.62 0.06
N GLU A 37 -6.66 -1.15 -0.02
CA GLU A 37 -7.04 -2.50 0.39
C GLU A 37 -6.58 -3.59 -0.59
N ILE A 38 -5.28 -3.85 -0.64
CA ILE A 38 -4.73 -4.93 -1.46
C ILE A 38 -5.04 -6.32 -0.86
N GLU A 39 -5.29 -7.30 -1.72
CA GLU A 39 -5.48 -8.68 -1.27
C GLU A 39 -4.19 -9.27 -0.67
N HIS A 40 -4.34 -10.04 0.40
CA HIS A 40 -3.25 -10.73 1.07
C HIS A 40 -3.68 -12.12 1.52
N ALA A 41 -3.93 -13.01 0.55
CA ALA A 41 -4.41 -14.37 0.78
C ALA A 41 -3.50 -15.21 1.70
N CYS A 42 -2.18 -14.96 1.68
CA CYS A 42 -1.22 -15.58 2.60
C CYS A 42 -1.19 -14.94 4.00
N GLU A 43 -2.16 -14.08 4.32
CA GLU A 43 -2.29 -13.35 5.58
C GLU A 43 -1.03 -12.57 5.97
N LYS A 44 -0.32 -12.03 4.96
CA LYS A 44 0.93 -11.27 5.14
C LYS A 44 2.07 -12.08 5.78
N SER A 45 2.05 -13.41 5.69
CA SER A 45 3.05 -14.27 6.34
C SER A 45 4.51 -14.01 5.95
N CYS A 46 4.78 -13.37 4.81
CA CYS A 46 6.13 -13.02 4.35
C CYS A 46 6.25 -11.53 3.95
N ALA A 47 5.31 -10.69 4.39
CA ALA A 47 5.26 -9.27 4.00
C ALA A 47 6.19 -8.40 4.86
#